data_AF-A0A377R242-F1
#
_entry.id   AF-A0A377R242-F1
#
_cell.length_a   1.000
_cell.length_b   1.000
_cell.length_c   1.000
_cell.angle_alpha   90.00
_cell.angle_beta   90.00
_cell.angle_gamma   90.00
#
_symmetry.space_group_name_H-M   'P 1'
#
loop_
_entity.id
_entity.type
_entity.pdbx_description
1 polymer ?
#
loop_
_entity_poly.entity_id
_entity_poly.type
_entity_poly.pdbx_seq_one_letter_code
_entity_poly.pdbx_strand_id
1 'polypeptide(L)'
;MSKPFLAAVLVSAACAASAAPKTTLPAAVQKEINSDKQICQEMGGRFSYRKAVSATDLNHDGHLDYVYDASLASCANAPDLGGSGGWQVTVFAGQPDGKAKVAFAHGADGTRIINGKLYLAMGGEACGTSTSGKTRAEYQNCILPLVWNAGKQEFEFAPVSQKRALPKNWTR
;
A
#
# COMPACT_ATOMS: atom_id res chain seq x y z
N MET A 1 -1.01 42.10 63.54
CA MET A 1 -1.71 41.08 62.74
C MET A 1 -1.71 41.56 61.30
N SER A 2 -0.78 41.08 60.47
CA SER A 2 -0.63 41.53 59.08
C SER A 2 -0.75 40.32 58.17
N LYS A 3 -1.83 40.27 57.38
CA LYS A 3 -2.12 39.19 56.42
C LYS A 3 -1.39 39.45 55.10
N PRO A 4 -0.65 38.48 54.53
CA PRO A 4 -0.15 38.59 53.17
C PRO A 4 -1.26 38.24 52.16
N PHE A 5 -1.42 39.08 51.14
CA PHE A 5 -2.21 38.76 49.94
C PHE A 5 -1.33 37.96 48.96
N LEU A 6 -1.74 36.72 48.67
CA LEU A 6 -1.16 35.89 47.61
C LEU A 6 -1.83 36.26 46.27
N ALA A 7 -1.07 36.84 45.35
CA ALA A 7 -1.48 37.00 43.96
C ALA A 7 -1.14 35.72 43.18
N ALA A 8 -2.18 34.96 42.80
CA ALA A 8 -2.03 33.80 41.93
C ALA A 8 -1.95 34.25 40.46
N VAL A 9 -0.78 34.08 39.84
CA VAL A 9 -0.59 34.27 38.40
C VAL A 9 -1.04 32.97 37.70
N LEU A 10 -2.18 33.04 37.00
CA LEU A 10 -2.65 31.97 36.12
C LEU A 10 -1.89 32.06 34.78
N VAL A 11 -0.88 31.20 34.60
CA VAL A 11 -0.26 30.97 33.30
C VAL A 11 -1.19 30.04 32.50
N SER A 12 -1.96 30.61 31.57
CA SER A 12 -2.72 29.84 30.60
C SER A 12 -1.78 29.21 29.58
N ALA A 13 -1.45 27.94 29.76
CA ALA A 13 -0.78 27.13 28.75
C ALA A 13 -1.75 26.91 27.58
N ALA A 14 -1.59 27.70 26.52
CA ALA A 14 -2.25 27.43 25.25
C ALA A 14 -1.66 26.17 24.64
N CYS A 15 -2.36 25.04 24.75
CA CYS A 15 -2.10 23.87 23.93
C CYS A 15 -2.36 24.24 22.47
N ALA A 16 -1.31 24.62 21.74
CA ALA A 16 -1.35 24.65 20.30
C ALA A 16 -1.55 23.19 19.83
N ALA A 17 -2.78 22.88 19.40
CA ALA A 17 -3.05 21.67 18.66
C ALA A 17 -2.30 21.77 17.33
N SER A 18 -1.07 21.23 17.28
CA SER A 18 -0.34 21.04 16.03
C SER A 18 -1.19 20.16 15.13
N ALA A 19 -1.82 20.76 14.13
CA ALA A 19 -2.40 20.02 13.03
C ALA A 19 -1.29 19.15 12.44
N ALA A 20 -1.46 17.82 12.51
CA ALA A 20 -0.51 16.90 11.90
C ALA A 20 -0.31 17.32 10.44
N PRO A 21 0.94 17.51 9.97
CA PRO A 21 1.17 17.88 8.59
C PRO A 21 0.52 16.83 7.71
N LYS A 22 -0.31 17.26 6.74
CA LYS A 22 -0.74 16.40 5.64
C LYS A 22 0.52 16.01 4.89
N THR A 23 1.10 14.87 5.22
CA THR A 23 2.29 14.35 4.55
C THR A 23 1.92 14.17 3.08
N THR A 24 2.51 15.01 2.24
CA THR A 24 2.34 14.92 0.79
C THR A 24 3.01 13.62 0.36
N LEU A 25 2.34 12.82 -0.48
CA LEU A 25 2.93 11.58 -0.98
C LEU A 25 4.23 11.87 -1.76
N PRO A 26 5.24 10.99 -1.69
CA PRO A 26 6.43 11.13 -2.52
C PRO A 26 6.08 11.21 -4.00
N ALA A 27 6.87 11.98 -4.76
CA ALA A 27 6.60 12.24 -6.18
C ALA A 27 6.45 10.96 -7.03
N ALA A 28 7.23 9.91 -6.72
CA ALA A 28 7.14 8.61 -7.40
C ALA A 28 5.78 7.94 -7.19
N VAL A 29 5.25 7.96 -5.97
CA VAL A 29 3.93 7.42 -5.62
C VAL A 29 2.84 8.23 -6.35
N GLN A 30 2.92 9.55 -6.29
CA GLN A 30 1.95 10.42 -6.95
C GLN A 30 1.97 10.28 -8.48
N LYS A 31 3.14 10.03 -9.07
CA LYS A 31 3.27 9.77 -10.52
C LYS A 31 2.50 8.52 -10.93
N GLU A 32 2.62 7.44 -10.19
CA GLU A 32 1.90 6.18 -10.47
C GLU A 32 0.38 6.39 -10.37
N ILE A 33 -0.09 7.03 -9.29
CA ILE A 33 -1.50 7.39 -9.10
C ILE A 33 -2.03 8.26 -10.25
N ASN A 34 -1.20 9.20 -10.73
CA ASN A 34 -1.59 10.08 -11.84
C ASN A 34 -1.68 9.33 -13.18
N SER A 35 -0.88 8.29 -13.37
CA SER A 35 -0.96 7.41 -14.55
C SER A 35 -2.32 6.72 -14.60
N ASP A 36 -2.74 6.08 -13.52
CA ASP A 36 -4.04 5.42 -13.43
C ASP A 36 -5.21 6.40 -13.52
N LYS A 37 -5.04 7.60 -12.93
CA LYS A 37 -6.00 8.70 -13.08
C LYS A 37 -6.19 9.06 -14.54
N GLN A 38 -5.10 9.22 -15.29
CA GLN A 38 -5.16 9.58 -16.71
C GLN A 38 -5.87 8.50 -17.51
N ILE A 39 -5.49 7.22 -17.35
CA ILE A 39 -6.13 6.08 -18.01
C ILE A 39 -7.64 6.06 -17.71
N CYS A 40 -8.00 6.22 -16.44
CA CYS A 40 -9.41 6.29 -16.03
C CYS A 40 -10.18 7.42 -16.72
N GLN A 41 -9.58 8.62 -16.80
CA GLN A 41 -10.19 9.79 -17.42
C GLN A 41 -10.33 9.64 -18.94
N GLU A 42 -9.35 9.03 -19.60
CA GLU A 42 -9.40 8.73 -21.04
C GLU A 42 -10.54 7.77 -21.38
N MET A 43 -10.91 6.88 -20.46
CA MET A 43 -12.10 6.01 -20.57
C MET A 43 -13.43 6.70 -20.20
N GLY A 44 -13.42 8.00 -19.91
CA GLY A 44 -14.60 8.75 -19.47
C GLY A 44 -14.95 8.59 -18.00
N GLY A 45 -14.05 7.99 -17.21
CA GLY A 45 -14.28 7.67 -15.80
C GLY A 45 -13.91 8.77 -14.82
N ARG A 46 -14.29 8.55 -13.55
CA ARG A 46 -13.93 9.39 -12.40
C ARG A 46 -13.04 8.60 -11.45
N PHE A 47 -11.76 8.98 -11.41
CA PHE A 47 -10.75 8.30 -10.61
C PHE A 47 -10.78 8.71 -9.13
N SER A 48 -10.57 7.74 -8.24
CA SER A 48 -10.30 7.96 -6.82
C SER A 48 -9.38 6.87 -6.26
N TYR A 49 -8.34 7.28 -5.54
CA TYR A 49 -7.34 6.40 -4.90
C TYR A 49 -7.44 6.38 -3.36
N ARG A 50 -8.52 6.90 -2.77
CA ARG A 50 -8.61 7.15 -1.31
C ARG A 50 -8.29 5.95 -0.40
N LYS A 51 -8.49 4.72 -0.89
CA LYS A 51 -8.21 3.47 -0.17
C LYS A 51 -7.00 2.71 -0.73
N ALA A 52 -6.42 3.20 -1.82
CA ALA A 52 -5.41 2.50 -2.61
C ALA A 52 -3.98 2.73 -2.14
N VAL A 53 -3.76 3.63 -1.19
CA VAL A 53 -2.42 3.92 -0.65
C VAL A 53 -2.37 3.56 0.82
N SER A 54 -1.40 2.75 1.19
CA SER A 54 -0.99 2.56 2.58
C SER A 54 0.47 2.96 2.75
N ALA A 55 0.83 3.42 3.95
CA ALA A 55 2.20 3.77 4.30
C ALA A 55 2.59 3.08 5.61
N THR A 56 3.70 2.35 5.60
CA THR A 56 4.26 1.67 6.78
C THR A 56 5.73 1.35 6.50
N ASP A 57 6.55 1.28 7.54
CA ASP A 57 7.92 0.78 7.44
C ASP A 57 7.90 -0.75 7.27
N LEU A 58 8.03 -1.25 6.04
CA LEU A 58 7.97 -2.68 5.69
C LEU A 58 9.35 -3.34 5.73
N ASN A 59 10.42 -2.59 5.45
CA ASN A 59 11.80 -3.10 5.44
C ASN A 59 12.54 -2.87 6.77
N HIS A 60 11.93 -2.18 7.73
CA HIS A 60 12.48 -1.84 9.05
C HIS A 60 13.72 -0.95 9.01
N ASP A 61 13.82 -0.06 8.03
CA ASP A 61 14.92 0.90 7.90
C ASP A 61 14.65 2.27 8.59
N GLY A 62 13.45 2.43 9.18
CA GLY A 62 13.04 3.66 9.85
C GLY A 62 12.41 4.71 8.93
N HIS A 63 12.24 4.40 7.65
CA HIS A 63 11.52 5.23 6.68
C HIS A 63 10.21 4.57 6.26
N LEU A 64 9.19 5.39 5.97
CA LEU A 64 7.91 4.86 5.51
C LEU A 64 8.05 4.34 4.08
N ASP A 65 7.65 3.09 3.88
CA ASP A 65 7.38 2.53 2.56
C ASP A 65 5.92 2.81 2.19
N TYR A 66 5.64 2.87 0.90
CA TYR A 66 4.31 3.17 0.37
C TYR A 66 3.85 2.02 -0.52
N VAL A 67 2.65 1.53 -0.28
CA VAL A 67 2.01 0.53 -1.15
C VAL A 67 0.88 1.21 -1.88
N TYR A 68 0.98 1.25 -3.21
CA TYR A 68 -0.13 1.59 -4.09
C TYR A 68 -0.75 0.31 -4.65
N ASP A 69 -1.98 0.02 -4.24
CA ASP A 69 -2.77 -1.14 -4.67
C ASP A 69 -3.93 -0.65 -5.56
N ALA A 70 -3.75 -0.75 -6.88
CA ALA A 70 -4.74 -0.28 -7.83
C ALA A 70 -6.07 -1.06 -7.75
N SER A 71 -6.10 -2.24 -7.11
CA SER A 71 -7.33 -3.01 -6.90
C SER A 71 -8.31 -2.30 -5.96
N LEU A 72 -7.80 -1.37 -5.15
CA LEU A 72 -8.55 -0.55 -4.20
C LEU A 72 -8.80 0.87 -4.74
N ALA A 73 -8.27 1.19 -5.92
CA ALA A 73 -8.64 2.39 -6.65
C ALA A 73 -10.00 2.18 -7.33
N SER A 74 -10.67 3.29 -7.62
CA SER A 74 -11.97 3.26 -8.30
C SER A 74 -11.93 4.15 -9.53
N CYS A 75 -12.46 3.63 -10.64
CA CYS A 75 -12.71 4.38 -11.85
C CYS A 75 -14.21 4.37 -12.15
N ALA A 76 -14.96 5.25 -11.50
CA ALA A 76 -16.42 5.25 -11.63
C ALA A 76 -16.86 5.65 -13.05
N ASN A 77 -17.89 5.00 -13.58
CA ASN A 77 -18.44 5.21 -14.94
C ASN A 77 -17.51 4.78 -16.09
N ALA A 78 -16.50 3.96 -15.82
CA ALA A 78 -15.61 3.38 -16.81
C ALA A 78 -15.23 1.95 -16.40
N PRO A 79 -14.59 1.17 -17.29
CA PRO A 79 -14.06 -0.14 -16.94
C PRO A 79 -13.09 -0.09 -15.75
N ASP A 80 -13.01 -1.21 -15.03
CA ASP A 80 -12.03 -1.39 -13.95
C ASP A 80 -10.60 -1.33 -14.52
N LEU A 81 -9.64 -0.84 -13.71
CA LEU A 81 -8.24 -0.66 -14.12
C LEU A 81 -7.46 -1.99 -14.17
N GLY A 82 -8.03 -3.05 -13.61
CA GLY A 82 -7.43 -4.39 -13.58
C GLY A 82 -7.59 -5.14 -14.89
N GLY A 83 -6.70 -6.11 -15.10
CA GLY A 83 -6.72 -7.00 -16.25
C GLY A 83 -6.72 -8.47 -15.88
N SER A 84 -6.44 -9.31 -16.87
CA SER A 84 -6.33 -10.75 -16.69
C SER A 84 -5.17 -11.17 -15.79
N GLY A 85 -4.28 -10.27 -15.38
CA GLY A 85 -3.20 -10.50 -14.41
C GLY A 85 -3.52 -10.02 -12.99
N GLY A 86 -4.72 -9.46 -12.76
CA GLY A 86 -5.05 -8.71 -11.54
C GLY A 86 -4.86 -7.21 -11.74
N TRP A 87 -4.72 -6.46 -10.64
CA TRP A 87 -4.45 -5.03 -10.62
C TRP A 87 -3.00 -4.77 -10.25
N GLN A 88 -2.43 -3.70 -10.80
CA GLN A 88 -1.08 -3.30 -10.48
C GLN A 88 -0.95 -2.99 -8.97
N VAL A 89 0.02 -3.62 -8.33
CA VAL A 89 0.48 -3.30 -6.99
C VAL A 89 1.91 -2.83 -7.09
N THR A 90 2.18 -1.61 -6.64
CA THR A 90 3.52 -1.02 -6.66
C THR A 90 3.92 -0.64 -5.23
N VAL A 91 5.06 -1.16 -4.78
CA VAL A 91 5.66 -0.83 -3.49
C VAL A 91 6.82 0.12 -3.73
N PHE A 92 6.85 1.21 -2.97
CA PHE A 92 7.91 2.21 -3.00
C PHE A 92 8.66 2.18 -1.68
N ALA A 93 9.97 1.91 -1.72
CA ALA A 93 10.84 2.00 -0.55
C ALA A 93 11.10 3.47 -0.21
N GLY A 94 10.88 3.85 1.05
CA GLY A 94 11.22 5.15 1.58
C GLY A 94 12.73 5.41 1.57
N GLN A 95 13.13 6.69 1.53
CA GLN A 95 14.54 7.07 1.56
C GLN A 95 14.80 8.13 2.64
N PRO A 96 16.04 8.21 3.16
CA PRO A 96 16.42 9.21 4.17
C PRO A 96 16.20 10.67 3.74
N ASP A 97 16.21 10.95 2.44
CA ASP A 97 15.97 12.28 1.88
C ASP A 97 14.47 12.63 1.72
N GLY A 98 13.58 11.77 2.23
CA GLY A 98 12.12 11.93 2.14
C GLY A 98 11.53 11.53 0.79
N LYS A 99 12.34 11.04 -0.15
CA LYS A 99 11.84 10.48 -1.42
C LYS A 99 11.44 9.01 -1.24
N ALA A 100 10.90 8.44 -2.32
CA ALA A 100 10.67 7.00 -2.40
C ALA A 100 11.01 6.50 -3.81
N LYS A 101 11.44 5.25 -3.91
CA LYS A 101 11.77 4.56 -5.17
C LYS A 101 10.94 3.31 -5.32
N VAL A 102 10.55 2.96 -6.54
CA VAL A 102 9.90 1.66 -6.79
C VAL A 102 10.85 0.56 -6.33
N ALA A 103 10.35 -0.31 -5.47
CA ALA A 103 11.07 -1.44 -4.91
C ALA A 103 10.39 -2.78 -5.22
N PHE A 104 9.16 -2.76 -5.73
CA PHE A 104 8.45 -3.94 -6.25
C PHE A 104 7.24 -3.50 -7.08
N ALA A 105 6.90 -4.28 -8.11
CA ALA A 105 5.74 -4.06 -8.96
C ALA A 105 5.19 -5.41 -9.46
N HIS A 106 3.90 -5.70 -9.24
CA HIS A 106 3.28 -6.94 -9.73
C HIS A 106 1.74 -6.83 -9.80
N GLY A 107 1.11 -7.61 -10.69
CA GLY A 107 -0.35 -7.77 -10.74
C GLY A 107 -0.87 -8.68 -9.61
N ALA A 108 -1.89 -8.27 -8.87
CA ALA A 108 -2.48 -9.08 -7.80
C ALA A 108 -3.99 -8.80 -7.61
N ASP A 109 -4.67 -9.70 -6.91
CA ASP A 109 -6.07 -9.55 -6.50
C ASP A 109 -6.16 -8.85 -5.13
N GLY A 110 -5.41 -7.75 -5.02
CA GLY A 110 -5.30 -6.90 -3.83
C GLY A 110 -4.23 -7.33 -2.81
N THR A 111 -4.09 -6.51 -1.78
CA THR A 111 -3.04 -6.63 -0.76
C THR A 111 -3.57 -6.48 0.66
N ARG A 112 -2.82 -7.05 1.62
CA ARG A 112 -3.00 -6.76 3.05
C ARG A 112 -1.67 -6.77 3.78
N ILE A 113 -1.51 -5.84 4.72
CA ILE A 113 -0.42 -5.88 5.69
C ILE A 113 -0.89 -6.73 6.88
N ILE A 114 -0.19 -7.82 7.16
CA ILE A 114 -0.50 -8.75 8.25
C ILE A 114 0.78 -8.93 9.07
N ASN A 115 0.74 -8.52 10.35
CA ASN A 115 1.88 -8.58 11.27
C ASN A 115 3.15 -7.94 10.67
N GLY A 116 3.01 -6.75 10.09
CA GLY A 116 4.13 -5.99 9.49
C GLY A 116 4.61 -6.47 8.12
N LYS A 117 4.05 -7.56 7.57
CA LYS A 117 4.40 -8.06 6.24
C LYS A 117 3.31 -7.74 5.22
N LEU A 118 3.71 -7.28 4.05
CA LEU A 118 2.80 -7.12 2.92
C LEU A 118 2.54 -8.47 2.25
N TYR A 119 1.27 -8.85 2.15
CA TYR A 119 0.81 -10.04 1.42
C TYR A 119 0.03 -9.61 0.18
N LEU A 120 0.31 -10.28 -0.94
CA LEU A 120 -0.44 -10.14 -2.19
C LEU A 120 -1.32 -11.36 -2.39
N ALA A 121 -2.58 -11.16 -2.79
CA ALA A 121 -3.43 -12.26 -3.25
C ALA A 121 -3.10 -12.62 -4.69
N MET A 122 -2.75 -13.89 -4.88
CA MET A 122 -2.20 -14.43 -6.13
C MET A 122 -2.99 -15.66 -6.55
N GLY A 123 -2.85 -16.04 -7.81
CA GLY A 123 -3.39 -17.28 -8.36
C GLY A 123 -2.37 -18.03 -9.22
N GLY A 124 -2.65 -19.32 -9.46
CA GLY A 124 -1.95 -20.13 -10.48
C GLY A 124 -0.55 -20.54 -10.05
N GLU A 125 0.44 -20.35 -10.92
CA GLU A 125 1.82 -20.80 -10.67
C GLU A 125 2.49 -20.08 -9.50
N ALA A 126 2.10 -18.83 -9.22
CA ALA A 126 2.53 -18.10 -8.02
C ALA A 126 2.13 -18.83 -6.73
N CYS A 127 1.08 -19.66 -6.80
CA CYS A 127 0.63 -20.51 -5.71
C CYS A 127 1.20 -21.94 -5.79
N GLY A 128 2.22 -22.19 -6.61
CA GLY A 128 2.94 -23.48 -6.69
C GLY A 128 2.16 -24.61 -7.37
N THR A 129 1.11 -24.28 -8.13
CA THR A 129 0.35 -25.27 -8.90
C THR A 129 0.56 -25.06 -10.39
N SER A 130 0.74 -26.15 -11.14
CA SER A 130 0.71 -26.09 -12.60
C SER A 130 -0.64 -25.58 -13.09
N THR A 131 -0.58 -24.63 -14.01
CA THR A 131 -1.70 -24.02 -14.73
C THR A 131 -1.94 -24.65 -16.09
N SER A 132 -1.12 -25.65 -16.48
CA SER A 132 -1.25 -26.33 -17.76
C SER A 132 -2.61 -27.00 -17.90
N GLY A 133 -3.29 -26.72 -19.02
CA GLY A 133 -4.64 -27.23 -19.31
C GLY A 133 -5.77 -26.64 -18.45
N LYS A 134 -5.49 -25.61 -17.63
CA LYS A 134 -6.48 -24.97 -16.76
C LYS A 134 -6.81 -23.55 -17.21
N THR A 135 -8.06 -23.17 -17.08
CA THR A 135 -8.51 -21.78 -17.17
C THR A 135 -8.19 -21.02 -15.88
N ARG A 136 -8.14 -19.68 -15.94
CA ARG A 136 -7.87 -18.84 -14.76
C ARG A 136 -8.87 -19.07 -13.62
N ALA A 137 -10.12 -19.40 -13.94
CA ALA A 137 -11.14 -19.71 -12.95
C ALA A 137 -10.84 -20.98 -12.12
N GLU A 138 -9.99 -21.88 -12.64
CA GLU A 138 -9.60 -23.14 -12.02
C GLU A 138 -8.26 -23.03 -11.27
N TYR A 139 -7.64 -21.85 -11.27
CA TYR A 139 -6.36 -21.65 -10.60
C TYR A 139 -6.55 -21.68 -9.08
N GLN A 140 -5.60 -22.31 -8.40
CA GLN A 140 -5.54 -22.20 -6.95
C GLN A 140 -5.14 -20.77 -6.59
N ASN A 141 -5.86 -20.17 -5.64
CA ASN A 141 -5.52 -18.87 -5.08
C ASN A 141 -4.83 -19.01 -3.72
N CYS A 142 -3.95 -18.07 -3.44
CA CYS A 142 -3.18 -18.01 -2.20
C CYS A 142 -2.84 -16.56 -1.87
N ILE A 143 -2.24 -16.34 -0.70
CA ILE A 143 -1.52 -15.11 -0.42
C ILE A 143 -0.03 -15.41 -0.28
N LEU A 144 0.81 -14.55 -0.83
CA LEU A 144 2.26 -14.67 -0.76
C LEU A 144 2.86 -13.39 -0.15
N PRO A 145 3.68 -13.50 0.91
CA PRO A 145 4.31 -12.33 1.50
C PRO A 145 5.47 -11.83 0.64
N LEU A 146 5.73 -10.53 0.73
CA LEU A 146 6.99 -9.96 0.29
C LEU A 146 8.05 -10.05 1.39
N VAL A 147 9.31 -10.13 0.96
CA VAL A 147 10.51 -10.06 1.80
C VAL A 147 11.45 -9.01 1.24
N TRP A 148 12.10 -8.25 2.12
CA TRP A 148 13.11 -7.29 1.71
C TRP A 148 14.41 -7.99 1.33
N ASN A 149 14.93 -7.69 0.15
CA ASN A 149 16.24 -8.08 -0.30
C ASN A 149 17.20 -6.88 -0.16
N ALA A 150 17.92 -6.82 0.95
CA ALA A 150 18.83 -5.71 1.25
C ALA A 150 19.96 -5.53 0.23
N GLY A 151 20.41 -6.62 -0.41
CA GLY A 151 21.45 -6.55 -1.44
C GLY A 151 21.00 -5.87 -2.73
N LYS A 152 19.71 -6.00 -3.07
CA LYS A 152 19.10 -5.35 -4.24
C LYS A 152 18.39 -4.05 -3.91
N GLN A 153 18.11 -3.81 -2.64
CA GLN A 153 17.22 -2.74 -2.17
C GLN A 153 15.83 -2.82 -2.80
N GLU A 154 15.30 -4.05 -2.90
CA GLU A 154 14.01 -4.35 -3.51
C GLU A 154 13.22 -5.33 -2.62
N PHE A 155 11.89 -5.32 -2.74
CA PHE A 155 11.07 -6.41 -2.22
C PHE A 155 10.97 -7.53 -3.27
N GLU A 156 10.99 -8.75 -2.80
CA GLU A 156 10.78 -9.95 -3.62
C GLU A 156 9.67 -10.80 -3.00
N PHE A 157 9.05 -11.66 -3.79
CA PHE A 157 8.18 -12.68 -3.22
C PHE A 157 9.00 -13.61 -2.31
N ALA A 158 8.45 -13.91 -1.14
CA ALA A 158 8.94 -15.03 -0.34
C ALA A 158 8.85 -16.34 -1.15
N PRO A 159 9.65 -17.37 -0.82
CA PRO A 159 9.51 -18.69 -1.40
C PRO A 159 8.05 -19.18 -1.34
N VAL A 160 7.59 -19.88 -2.39
CA VAL A 160 6.22 -20.42 -2.48
C VAL A 160 5.84 -21.32 -1.30
N SER A 161 6.83 -21.91 -0.60
CA SER A 161 6.61 -22.65 0.65
C SER A 161 6.06 -21.79 1.79
N GLN A 162 6.18 -20.46 1.73
CA GLN A 162 5.63 -19.51 2.69
C GLN A 162 4.25 -18.95 2.29
N LYS A 163 3.68 -19.43 1.18
CA LYS A 163 2.30 -19.08 0.80
C LYS A 163 1.33 -19.48 1.90
N ARG A 164 0.21 -18.78 1.99
CA ARG A 164 -0.91 -19.15 2.85
C ARG A 164 -2.16 -19.28 2.02
N ALA A 165 -3.15 -20.02 2.53
CA ALA A 165 -4.47 -20.05 1.92
C ALA A 165 -5.04 -18.62 1.85
N LEU A 166 -5.70 -18.30 0.74
CA LEU A 166 -6.42 -17.03 0.61
C LEU A 166 -7.55 -17.02 1.68
N PRO A 167 -7.59 -16.02 2.58
CA PRO A 167 -8.64 -15.94 3.58
C PRO A 167 -10.03 -15.81 2.93
N LYS A 168 -11.05 -16.47 3.50
CA LYS A 168 -12.43 -16.40 2.96
C LYS A 168 -13.01 -14.98 2.95
N ASN A 169 -12.56 -14.13 3.86
CA ASN A 169 -12.94 -12.73 3.95
C ASN A 169 -11.94 -11.81 3.22
N TRP A 170 -11.20 -12.33 2.25
CA TRP A 170 -10.36 -11.51 1.38
C TRP A 170 -11.25 -10.75 0.39
N THR A 171 -11.55 -9.52 0.76
CA THR A 171 -12.18 -8.53 -0.11
C THR A 171 -11.12 -7.52 -0.52
N ARG A 172 -11.15 -7.15 -1.80
CA ARG A 172 -10.64 -5.87 -2.27
C ARG A 172 -11.47 -4.78 -1.61
#